data_AF-W2UZ44-F1
#
_entry.id   AF-W2UZ44-F1
#
_cell.length_a   1.000
_cell.length_b   1.000
_cell.length_c   1.000
_cell.angle_alpha   90.00
_cell.angle_beta   90.00
_cell.angle_gamma   90.00
#
_symmetry.space_group_name_H-M   'P 1'
#
loop_
_entity.id
_entity.type
_entity.pdbx_description
1 polymer ?
#
loop_
_entity_poly.entity_id
_entity_poly.type
_entity_poly.pdbx_seq_one_letter_code
_entity_poly.pdbx_strand_id
1 'polypeptide(L)'
;MLCSKHISYQYVVCDSDIMEYKDFAEDIKDMARHIILGNIVRDKKTISEIVSYYLHTDKVCTLQQRHTNKVFILNSASECDHEIHADAIVTNILSIPIVVYTADCVPIFFADVQKGVIAICHAGWRGTLNGIIENTVDTMKHLGSNIHDIKVLIGPSIQQHSYEVQKDFYDTFLNESKYNNKFFKTKDNAMFFDLVGYAIHRLRSLSIQCIYDCKINTYSNFNFASFRKNKHLDLINLGIMMLVNKSQNIWANLVSSEKITRLPKYDKLEGANFRLNDASTIESTPPNNENSSQYNSPDSKMFFSLDKRIYTIDRTLDLHGHSIKDAYTTLKEFLHSAYLNREKCVLVITGKGNNAQDKHHTIREKFPHWLEYQEILQYVKNCYGALPHHGGPGAFYILMH
;
A
#
# COMPACT_ATOMS: atom_id res chain seq x y z
N MET A 1 -41.09 -0.02 -28.41
CA MET A 1 -40.29 1.21 -28.65
C MET A 1 -39.35 1.39 -27.47
N LEU A 2 -38.04 1.36 -27.76
CA LEU A 2 -36.89 1.62 -26.86
C LEU A 2 -36.96 3.07 -26.33
N CYS A 3 -36.42 3.51 -25.20
CA CYS A 3 -35.08 3.44 -24.59
C CYS A 3 -35.24 4.07 -23.18
N SER A 4 -34.44 3.89 -22.13
CA SER A 4 -33.17 3.22 -21.89
C SER A 4 -33.06 3.09 -20.36
N LYS A 5 -32.81 1.86 -19.89
CA LYS A 5 -32.75 1.48 -18.48
C LYS A 5 -31.54 2.12 -17.77
N HIS A 6 -31.78 2.58 -16.55
CA HIS A 6 -30.76 2.88 -15.55
C HIS A 6 -29.83 1.67 -15.39
N ILE A 7 -28.53 1.90 -15.47
CA ILE A 7 -27.51 0.89 -15.23
C ILE A 7 -26.75 1.31 -13.98
N SER A 8 -27.03 0.59 -12.89
CA SER A 8 -26.28 0.59 -11.64
C SER A 8 -25.06 -0.31 -11.77
N TYR A 9 -23.94 0.08 -11.19
CA TYR A 9 -22.69 -0.66 -11.22
C TYR A 9 -22.26 -1.00 -9.77
N GLN A 10 -21.71 -2.21 -9.57
CA GLN A 10 -21.28 -2.74 -8.25
C GLN A 10 -19.82 -3.25 -8.33
N TYR A 11 -19.04 -3.06 -7.26
CA TYR A 11 -17.58 -3.33 -7.19
C TYR A 11 -17.22 -4.62 -6.51
N VAL A 12 -16.04 -5.14 -6.91
CA VAL A 12 -15.36 -6.27 -6.29
C VAL A 12 -13.84 -6.04 -6.31
N VAL A 13 -13.14 -6.20 -5.17
CA VAL A 13 -12.09 -7.21 -4.91
C VAL A 13 -11.37 -6.95 -3.57
N CYS A 14 -11.30 -8.03 -2.77
CA CYS A 14 -10.49 -8.43 -1.61
C CYS A 14 -10.40 -7.58 -0.31
N ASP A 15 -11.14 -8.07 0.68
CA ASP A 15 -10.75 -8.15 2.11
C ASP A 15 -9.24 -8.42 2.28
N SER A 16 -8.50 -7.75 3.16
CA SER A 16 -8.89 -7.22 4.46
C SER A 16 -8.05 -5.99 4.85
N ASP A 17 -8.72 -4.98 5.42
CA ASP A 17 -8.21 -3.65 5.84
C ASP A 17 -8.19 -2.55 4.78
N ILE A 18 -9.15 -2.63 3.86
CA ILE A 18 -9.52 -1.49 3.02
C ILE A 18 -10.50 -0.61 3.81
N MET A 19 -10.15 0.67 3.98
CA MET A 19 -11.12 1.68 4.40
C MET A 19 -12.21 1.82 3.32
N GLU A 20 -13.44 1.40 3.64
CA GLU A 20 -14.62 1.84 2.89
C GLU A 20 -14.77 3.35 3.05
N TYR A 21 -14.40 4.13 2.04
CA TYR A 21 -14.81 5.54 2.00
C TYR A 21 -16.27 5.58 1.53
N LYS A 22 -17.21 5.72 2.48
CA LYS A 22 -18.64 5.71 2.18
C LYS A 22 -19.08 6.88 1.28
N ASP A 23 -18.33 7.98 1.28
CA ASP A 23 -18.63 9.22 0.55
C ASP A 23 -18.12 9.30 -0.90
N PHE A 24 -17.56 8.22 -1.46
CA PHE A 24 -17.33 8.20 -2.91
C PHE A 24 -18.67 8.33 -3.63
N ALA A 25 -18.81 9.32 -4.52
CA ALA A 25 -19.88 9.28 -5.52
C ALA A 25 -19.87 7.90 -6.18
N GLU A 26 -21.05 7.30 -6.33
CA GLU A 26 -21.24 5.96 -6.92
C GLU A 26 -20.43 5.78 -8.21
N ASP A 27 -20.23 6.87 -8.96
CA ASP A 27 -19.53 6.93 -10.24
C ASP A 27 -17.99 6.80 -10.23
N ILE A 28 -17.28 7.02 -9.11
CA ILE A 28 -15.81 6.76 -9.04
C ILE A 28 -15.52 5.42 -8.39
N LYS A 29 -16.37 5.01 -7.45
CA LYS A 29 -16.36 3.62 -6.98
C LYS A 29 -16.34 2.69 -8.23
N ASP A 30 -16.93 3.16 -9.33
CA ASP A 30 -17.06 2.57 -10.67
C ASP A 30 -15.81 2.04 -11.36
N MET A 31 -14.70 2.72 -11.13
CA MET A 31 -13.54 2.56 -12.00
C MET A 31 -12.27 2.21 -11.24
N ALA A 32 -12.29 2.32 -9.90
CA ALA A 32 -11.13 2.08 -9.05
C ALA A 32 -11.41 0.93 -8.06
N ARG A 33 -10.98 -0.27 -8.46
CA ARG A 33 -10.95 -1.44 -7.56
C ARG A 33 -9.60 -1.49 -6.84
N HIS A 34 -9.63 -0.90 -5.64
CA HIS A 34 -8.88 -1.26 -4.44
C HIS A 34 -7.33 -1.32 -4.44
N ILE A 35 -6.84 -0.52 -3.49
CA ILE A 35 -5.48 -0.37 -2.98
C ILE A 35 -5.05 -1.67 -2.27
N ILE A 36 -3.90 -2.23 -2.65
CA ILE A 36 -3.23 -3.29 -1.87
C ILE A 36 -2.25 -2.60 -0.91
N LEU A 37 -2.49 -2.81 0.38
CA LEU A 37 -1.64 -2.35 1.48
C LEU A 37 -1.04 -3.55 2.18
N GLY A 38 0.15 -3.88 1.76
CA GLY A 38 0.99 -4.87 2.38
C GLY A 38 2.42 -4.58 1.98
N ASN A 39 3.32 -4.93 2.87
CA ASN A 39 4.75 -4.80 2.67
C ASN A 39 5.20 -5.80 1.60
N ILE A 40 5.28 -5.35 0.34
CA ILE A 40 5.90 -6.11 -0.73
C ILE A 40 7.28 -5.50 -0.95
N VAL A 41 8.33 -6.29 -0.82
CA VAL A 41 9.66 -5.86 -1.26
C VAL A 41 9.61 -5.69 -2.77
N ARG A 42 10.19 -4.60 -3.25
CA ARG A 42 10.15 -4.14 -4.64
C ARG A 42 10.64 -5.19 -5.66
N ASP A 43 9.77 -6.13 -6.02
CA ASP A 43 9.91 -6.98 -7.20
C ASP A 43 8.65 -6.87 -8.07
N LYS A 44 8.84 -6.35 -9.29
CA LYS A 44 7.77 -6.17 -10.27
C LYS A 44 7.12 -7.49 -10.67
N LYS A 45 7.91 -8.56 -10.77
CA LYS A 45 7.40 -9.87 -11.17
C LYS A 45 6.40 -10.40 -10.15
N THR A 46 6.76 -10.33 -8.87
CA THR A 46 5.89 -10.71 -7.76
C THR A 46 4.61 -9.85 -7.73
N ILE A 47 4.70 -8.54 -8.00
CA ILE A 47 3.52 -7.66 -7.99
C ILE A 47 2.56 -7.98 -9.13
N SER A 48 3.05 -8.16 -10.36
CA SER A 48 2.19 -8.53 -11.49
C SER A 48 1.49 -9.87 -11.24
N GLU A 49 2.19 -10.86 -10.69
CA GLU A 49 1.61 -12.16 -10.33
C GLU A 49 0.51 -12.05 -9.26
N ILE A 50 0.75 -11.24 -8.22
CA ILE A 50 -0.23 -10.96 -7.16
C ILE A 50 -1.47 -10.28 -7.77
N VAL A 51 -1.28 -9.20 -8.51
CA VAL A 51 -2.39 -8.44 -9.10
C VAL A 51 -3.19 -9.30 -10.09
N SER A 52 -2.50 -10.06 -10.95
CA SER A 52 -3.13 -11.03 -11.86
C SER A 52 -3.95 -12.08 -11.12
N TYR A 53 -3.42 -12.62 -10.03
CA TYR A 53 -4.13 -13.62 -9.22
C TYR A 53 -5.41 -13.05 -8.59
N TYR A 54 -5.32 -11.88 -7.96
CA TYR A 54 -6.45 -11.27 -7.25
C TYR A 54 -7.52 -10.69 -8.18
N LEU A 55 -7.10 -10.12 -9.32
CA LEU A 55 -8.03 -9.51 -10.28
C LEU A 55 -8.49 -10.47 -11.36
N HIS A 56 -7.95 -11.71 -11.38
CA HIS A 56 -8.20 -12.72 -12.41
C HIS A 56 -7.91 -12.20 -13.82
N THR A 57 -6.74 -11.58 -14.00
CA THR A 57 -6.32 -10.97 -15.27
C THR A 57 -5.01 -11.57 -15.77
N ASP A 58 -4.92 -11.85 -17.08
CA ASP A 58 -3.71 -12.43 -17.68
C ASP A 58 -2.56 -11.41 -17.82
N LYS A 59 -2.89 -10.11 -17.84
CA LYS A 59 -1.94 -9.01 -18.03
C LYS A 59 -2.14 -7.95 -16.97
N VAL A 60 -1.03 -7.32 -16.57
CA VAL A 60 -0.98 -6.17 -15.66
C VAL A 60 0.05 -5.20 -16.21
N CYS A 61 -0.32 -3.92 -16.34
CA CYS A 61 0.57 -2.88 -16.83
C CYS A 61 1.24 -2.17 -15.63
N THR A 62 2.56 -2.15 -15.62
CA THR A 62 3.38 -1.52 -14.56
C THR A 62 4.43 -0.59 -15.14
N LEU A 63 4.93 0.33 -14.32
CA LEU A 63 5.89 1.36 -14.74
C LEU A 63 7.25 1.25 -14.04
N GLN A 64 8.32 1.68 -14.71
CA GLN A 64 9.60 2.05 -14.10
C GLN A 64 9.57 3.54 -13.71
N GLN A 65 8.90 3.84 -12.60
CA GLN A 65 8.74 5.20 -12.08
C GLN A 65 10.09 5.83 -11.72
N ARG A 66 10.29 7.08 -12.19
CA ARG A 66 11.52 7.85 -11.97
C ARG A 66 11.24 9.28 -11.50
N HIS A 67 10.03 9.54 -10.99
CA HIS A 67 9.58 10.87 -10.56
C HIS A 67 9.65 11.92 -11.69
N THR A 68 9.38 11.46 -12.92
CA THR A 68 9.32 12.29 -14.12
C THR A 68 7.89 12.80 -14.36
N ASN A 69 7.71 13.54 -15.45
CA ASN A 69 6.40 13.95 -15.97
C ASN A 69 5.96 13.12 -17.19
N LYS A 70 6.60 11.97 -17.45
CA LYS A 70 6.30 11.13 -18.62
C LYS A 70 5.04 10.31 -18.38
N VAL A 71 4.18 10.28 -19.40
CA VAL A 71 2.94 9.51 -19.43
C VAL A 71 3.05 8.44 -20.49
N PHE A 72 2.65 7.22 -20.16
CA PHE A 72 2.56 6.11 -21.10
C PHE A 72 1.10 5.90 -21.51
N ILE A 73 0.85 5.80 -22.82
CA ILE A 73 -0.45 5.41 -23.35
C ILE A 73 -0.40 3.91 -23.61
N LEU A 74 -1.23 3.15 -22.89
CA LEU A 74 -1.38 1.72 -23.12
C LEU A 74 -2.43 1.50 -24.21
N ASN A 75 -1.99 1.02 -25.38
CA ASN A 75 -2.79 0.77 -26.59
C ASN A 75 -3.01 -0.72 -26.89
N SER A 76 -2.17 -1.62 -26.37
CA SER A 76 -2.41 -3.06 -26.45
C SER A 76 -1.93 -3.84 -25.22
N ALA A 77 -2.54 -5.01 -24.99
CA ALA A 77 -2.15 -5.91 -23.91
C ALA A 77 -0.69 -6.40 -24.01
N SER A 78 -0.15 -6.52 -25.24
CA SER A 78 1.24 -6.91 -25.48
C SER A 78 2.25 -5.87 -25.01
N GLU A 79 1.85 -4.60 -24.86
CA GLU A 79 2.74 -3.57 -24.35
C GLU A 79 3.08 -3.77 -22.85
N CYS A 80 2.25 -4.50 -22.11
CA CYS A 80 2.45 -4.79 -20.69
C CYS A 80 3.72 -5.63 -20.40
N ASP A 81 4.25 -6.32 -21.42
CA ASP A 81 5.44 -7.15 -21.28
C ASP A 81 6.76 -6.35 -21.39
N HIS A 82 6.69 -5.06 -21.73
CA HIS A 82 7.87 -4.22 -21.93
C HIS A 82 8.27 -3.43 -20.68
N GLU A 83 9.55 -3.07 -20.62
CA GLU A 83 10.02 -2.11 -19.63
C GLU A 83 9.61 -0.68 -20.02
N ILE A 84 8.65 -0.10 -19.30
CA ILE A 84 8.09 1.22 -19.60
C ILE A 84 8.61 2.26 -18.59
N HIS A 85 9.36 3.27 -19.06
CA HIS A 85 9.80 4.40 -18.24
C HIS A 85 8.80 5.55 -18.28
N ALA A 86 7.90 5.60 -17.30
CA ALA A 86 6.93 6.68 -17.12
C ALA A 86 6.53 6.79 -15.64
N ASP A 87 5.75 7.80 -15.31
CA ASP A 87 5.15 7.99 -13.98
C ASP A 87 3.61 8.06 -14.05
N ALA A 88 3.01 7.90 -15.22
CA ALA A 88 1.57 7.73 -15.39
C ALA A 88 1.23 6.75 -16.51
N ILE A 89 0.09 6.07 -16.38
CA ILE A 89 -0.53 5.26 -17.44
C ILE A 89 -1.89 5.83 -17.76
N VAL A 90 -2.20 5.98 -19.05
CA VAL A 90 -3.52 6.33 -19.57
C VAL A 90 -3.96 5.23 -20.54
N THR A 91 -5.22 4.80 -20.47
CA THR A 91 -5.74 3.76 -21.37
C THR A 91 -7.26 3.80 -21.52
N ASN A 92 -7.74 3.23 -22.61
CA ASN A 92 -9.14 2.88 -22.86
C ASN A 92 -9.32 1.37 -23.07
N ILE A 93 -8.30 0.55 -22.75
CA ILE A 93 -8.36 -0.90 -22.89
C ILE A 93 -9.08 -1.51 -21.69
N LEU A 94 -10.00 -2.43 -21.98
CA LEU A 94 -10.73 -3.19 -20.98
C LEU A 94 -9.88 -4.30 -20.36
N SER A 95 -10.16 -4.61 -19.10
CA SER A 95 -9.70 -5.78 -18.37
C SER A 95 -8.18 -5.88 -18.21
N ILE A 96 -7.47 -4.74 -18.24
CA ILE A 96 -6.05 -4.65 -17.90
C ILE A 96 -5.87 -3.71 -16.70
N PRO A 97 -5.37 -4.21 -15.56
CA PRO A 97 -5.00 -3.38 -14.43
C PRO A 97 -3.78 -2.50 -14.76
N ILE A 98 -3.90 -1.20 -14.51
CA ILE A 98 -2.80 -0.24 -14.55
C ILE A 98 -2.36 0.08 -13.11
N VAL A 99 -1.05 0.04 -12.87
CA VAL A 99 -0.49 0.08 -11.51
C VAL A 99 0.56 1.17 -11.36
N VAL A 100 0.50 1.91 -10.25
CA VAL A 100 1.60 2.74 -9.76
C VAL A 100 2.01 2.34 -8.34
N TYR A 101 3.29 2.51 -8.06
CA TYR A 101 3.89 2.27 -6.76
C TYR A 101 4.06 3.59 -6.01
N THR A 102 3.76 3.61 -4.71
CA THR A 102 3.99 4.80 -3.89
C THR A 102 4.54 4.43 -2.53
N ALA A 103 5.24 5.37 -1.90
CA ALA A 103 5.49 5.39 -0.48
C ALA A 103 5.63 6.88 -0.16
N ASP A 104 4.58 7.48 0.39
CA ASP A 104 4.35 8.92 0.57
C ASP A 104 3.94 9.75 -0.66
N CYS A 105 4.46 9.47 -1.86
CA CYS A 105 4.04 10.19 -3.07
C CYS A 105 2.56 9.97 -3.38
N VAL A 106 1.92 10.92 -4.09
CA VAL A 106 0.47 10.91 -4.29
C VAL A 106 0.09 10.00 -5.47
N PRO A 107 -0.68 8.91 -5.27
CA PRO A 107 -1.34 8.24 -6.39
C PRO A 107 -2.61 9.02 -6.74
N ILE A 108 -2.72 9.46 -8.00
CA ILE A 108 -3.90 10.18 -8.50
C ILE A 108 -4.56 9.33 -9.58
N PHE A 109 -5.86 9.08 -9.41
CA PHE A 109 -6.68 8.30 -10.31
C PHE A 109 -7.61 9.23 -11.08
N PHE A 110 -7.74 9.01 -12.39
CA PHE A 110 -8.56 9.82 -13.28
C PHE A 110 -9.50 8.92 -14.08
N ALA A 111 -10.72 9.39 -14.27
CA ALA A 111 -11.80 8.62 -14.86
C ALA A 111 -12.69 9.51 -15.73
N ASP A 112 -12.84 9.18 -17.01
CA ASP A 112 -13.94 9.64 -17.85
C ASP A 112 -14.82 8.44 -18.20
N VAL A 113 -15.91 8.27 -17.46
CA VAL A 113 -16.86 7.15 -17.61
C VAL A 113 -17.53 7.18 -18.99
N GLN A 114 -17.79 8.38 -19.53
CA GLN A 114 -18.52 8.54 -20.78
C GLN A 114 -17.68 8.09 -21.97
N LYS A 115 -16.37 8.29 -21.89
CA LYS A 115 -15.42 7.92 -22.93
C LYS A 115 -14.74 6.57 -22.69
N GLY A 116 -14.91 5.99 -21.51
CA GLY A 116 -14.23 4.76 -21.13
C GLY A 116 -12.71 4.94 -21.11
N VAL A 117 -12.25 6.08 -20.60
CA VAL A 117 -10.82 6.40 -20.49
C VAL A 117 -10.45 6.50 -19.01
N ILE A 118 -9.38 5.81 -18.63
CA ILE A 118 -8.84 5.82 -17.27
C ILE A 118 -7.39 6.24 -17.27
N ALA A 119 -6.95 6.82 -16.16
CA ALA A 119 -5.54 7.04 -15.92
C ALA A 119 -5.18 6.90 -14.45
N ILE A 120 -3.93 6.56 -14.20
CA ILE A 120 -3.33 6.62 -12.88
C ILE A 120 -1.95 7.25 -12.98
N CYS A 121 -1.63 8.20 -12.11
CA CYS A 121 -0.29 8.79 -12.05
C CYS A 121 0.30 8.77 -10.64
N HIS A 122 1.62 8.59 -10.60
CA HIS A 122 2.47 8.80 -9.44
C HIS A 122 2.95 10.26 -9.40
N ALA A 123 2.30 11.05 -8.55
CA ALA A 123 2.54 12.46 -8.37
C ALA A 123 3.39 12.72 -7.11
N GLY A 124 4.68 12.37 -7.19
CA GLY A 124 5.69 12.87 -6.25
C GLY A 124 6.03 14.34 -6.54
N TRP A 125 6.64 15.05 -5.59
CA TRP A 125 6.85 16.51 -5.70
C TRP A 125 7.52 16.96 -7.01
N ARG A 126 8.53 16.22 -7.51
CA ARG A 126 9.20 16.52 -8.79
C ARG A 126 8.25 16.37 -9.97
N GLY A 127 7.49 15.26 -10.02
CA GLY A 127 6.53 15.00 -11.08
C GLY A 127 5.43 16.06 -11.09
N THR A 128 4.87 16.38 -9.92
CA THR A 128 3.82 17.38 -9.77
C THR A 128 4.29 18.78 -10.15
N LEU A 129 5.52 19.17 -9.76
CA LEU A 129 6.12 20.44 -10.17
C LEU A 129 6.35 20.51 -11.69
N ASN A 130 6.81 19.40 -12.28
CA ASN A 130 7.16 19.32 -13.70
C ASN A 130 5.99 18.96 -14.62
N GLY A 131 4.76 18.92 -14.12
CA GLY A 131 3.56 18.82 -14.95
C GLY A 131 3.05 17.40 -15.25
N ILE A 132 3.30 16.40 -14.38
CA ILE A 132 2.76 15.04 -14.58
C ILE A 132 1.22 15.04 -14.65
N ILE A 133 0.55 15.91 -13.89
CA ILE A 133 -0.91 16.00 -13.84
C ILE A 133 -1.45 16.53 -15.18
N GLU A 134 -0.88 17.63 -15.66
CA GLU A 134 -1.18 18.27 -16.94
C GLU A 134 -0.99 17.27 -18.08
N ASN A 135 0.17 16.62 -18.14
CA ASN A 135 0.47 15.65 -19.18
C ASN A 135 -0.50 14.46 -19.15
N THR A 136 -0.91 14.01 -17.95
CA THR A 136 -1.89 12.91 -17.82
C THR A 136 -3.25 13.33 -18.38
N VAL A 137 -3.74 14.52 -18.02
CA VAL A 137 -5.01 15.05 -18.49
C VAL A 137 -5.00 15.32 -20.00
N ASP A 138 -3.92 15.88 -20.54
CA ASP A 138 -3.79 16.10 -21.98
C ASP A 138 -3.74 14.78 -22.76
N THR A 139 -3.13 13.75 -22.18
CA THR A 139 -3.13 12.41 -22.75
C THR A 139 -4.53 11.78 -22.71
N MET A 140 -5.31 11.97 -21.64
CA MET A 140 -6.71 11.54 -21.62
C MET A 140 -7.54 12.25 -22.69
N LYS A 141 -7.35 13.57 -22.85
CA LYS A 141 -8.01 14.35 -23.91
C LYS A 141 -7.62 13.85 -25.30
N HIS A 142 -6.36 13.44 -25.50
CA HIS A 142 -5.92 12.81 -26.74
C HIS A 142 -6.68 11.50 -27.04
N LEU A 143 -7.05 10.73 -26.02
CA LEU A 143 -7.93 9.55 -26.15
C LEU A 143 -9.43 9.90 -26.20
N GLY A 144 -9.77 11.19 -26.27
CA GLY A 144 -11.14 11.68 -26.48
C GLY A 144 -11.88 12.07 -25.19
N SER A 145 -11.23 12.08 -24.03
CA SER A 145 -11.83 12.56 -22.79
C SER A 145 -12.20 14.04 -22.85
N ASN A 146 -13.27 14.40 -22.16
CA ASN A 146 -13.65 15.78 -21.93
C ASN A 146 -13.27 16.19 -20.51
N ILE A 147 -12.59 17.33 -20.35
CA ILE A 147 -12.10 17.82 -19.06
C ILE A 147 -13.19 17.96 -17.99
N HIS A 148 -14.41 18.30 -18.41
CA HIS A 148 -15.55 18.47 -17.51
C HIS A 148 -16.15 17.13 -17.04
N ASP A 149 -15.85 16.05 -17.76
CA ASP A 149 -16.33 14.70 -17.46
C ASP A 149 -15.26 13.87 -16.71
N ILE A 150 -14.01 14.37 -16.64
CA ILE A 150 -12.94 13.76 -15.87
C ILE A 150 -13.20 13.94 -14.37
N LYS A 151 -13.30 12.81 -13.67
CA LYS A 151 -13.37 12.72 -12.22
C LYS A 151 -12.03 12.25 -11.67
N VAL A 152 -11.64 12.80 -10.52
CA VAL A 152 -10.32 12.56 -9.94
C VAL A 152 -10.42 12.09 -8.49
N LEU A 153 -9.63 11.08 -8.14
CA LEU A 153 -9.41 10.65 -6.77
C LEU A 153 -7.92 10.81 -6.40
N ILE A 154 -7.68 11.50 -5.28
CA ILE A 154 -6.40 11.56 -4.59
C ILE A 154 -6.34 10.42 -3.58
N GLY A 155 -5.42 9.48 -3.79
CA GLY A 155 -5.20 8.35 -2.89
C GLY A 155 -4.27 8.66 -1.71
N PRO A 156 -4.04 7.67 -0.85
CA PRO A 156 -3.26 7.83 0.38
C PRO A 156 -1.84 8.30 0.10
N SER A 157 -1.41 9.33 0.83
CA SER A 157 -0.12 9.99 0.63
C SER A 157 0.32 10.73 1.88
N ILE A 158 1.54 11.25 1.90
CA ILE A 158 2.01 12.04 3.04
C ILE A 158 1.27 13.37 3.09
N GLN A 159 0.72 13.69 4.27
CA GLN A 159 -0.03 14.93 4.48
C GLN A 159 0.89 16.06 4.97
N GLN A 160 0.47 17.31 4.80
CA GLN A 160 1.30 18.50 5.11
C GLN A 160 1.95 18.43 6.50
N HIS A 161 1.20 18.07 7.53
CA HIS A 161 1.70 18.01 8.91
C HIS A 161 2.78 16.94 9.17
N SER A 162 3.03 16.05 8.21
CA SER A 162 4.09 15.03 8.27
C SER A 162 5.18 15.23 7.22
N TYR A 163 4.98 16.16 6.26
CA TYR A 163 5.91 16.32 5.13
C TYR A 163 6.88 17.48 5.34
N GLU A 164 7.84 17.27 6.24
CA GLU A 164 8.91 18.25 6.48
C GLU A 164 9.84 18.37 5.27
N VAL A 165 10.23 19.59 4.92
CA VAL A 165 11.07 19.93 3.77
C VAL A 165 12.14 20.96 4.15
N GLN A 166 13.21 20.96 3.37
CA GLN A 166 14.36 21.84 3.57
C GLN A 166 14.24 23.13 2.75
N LYS A 167 15.10 24.10 3.01
CA LYS A 167 15.07 25.43 2.38
C LYS A 167 15.27 25.37 0.85
N ASP A 168 16.13 24.48 0.37
CA ASP A 168 16.36 24.26 -1.06
C ASP A 168 15.10 23.81 -1.80
N PHE A 169 14.31 22.93 -1.18
CA PHE A 169 12.99 22.52 -1.66
C PHE A 169 12.04 23.72 -1.72
N TYR A 170 11.97 24.52 -0.65
CA TYR A 170 11.14 25.72 -0.62
C TYR A 170 11.50 26.71 -1.73
N ASP A 171 12.79 27.04 -1.86
CA ASP A 171 13.30 27.96 -2.87
C ASP A 171 12.98 27.44 -4.29
N THR A 172 13.06 26.12 -4.52
CA THR A 172 12.67 25.49 -5.79
C THR A 172 11.23 25.81 -6.18
N PHE A 173 10.28 25.68 -5.25
CA PHE A 173 8.87 25.96 -5.53
C PHE A 173 8.59 27.46 -5.67
N LEU A 174 9.25 28.33 -4.89
CA LEU A 174 9.05 29.77 -5.02
C LEU A 174 9.64 30.35 -6.31
N ASN A 175 10.72 29.76 -6.81
CA ASN A 175 11.31 30.14 -8.09
C ASN A 175 10.39 29.78 -9.27
N GLU A 176 9.61 28.70 -9.16
CA GLU A 176 8.57 28.37 -10.15
C GLU A 176 7.40 29.36 -10.06
N SER A 177 6.91 29.63 -8.84
CA SER A 177 5.87 30.62 -8.62
C SER A 177 5.82 31.09 -7.18
N LYS A 178 5.77 32.41 -6.97
CA LYS A 178 5.58 33.01 -5.63
C LYS A 178 4.26 32.59 -4.98
N TYR A 179 3.25 32.21 -5.76
CA TYR A 179 1.98 31.70 -5.24
C TYR A 179 2.17 30.41 -4.43
N ASN A 180 3.21 29.63 -4.74
CA ASN A 180 3.47 28.35 -4.08
C ASN A 180 3.76 28.48 -2.59
N ASN A 181 4.07 29.67 -2.09
CA ASN A 181 4.22 29.94 -0.65
C ASN A 181 3.00 29.48 0.17
N LYS A 182 1.80 29.49 -0.43
CA LYS A 182 0.56 29.05 0.22
C LYS A 182 0.54 27.57 0.62
N PHE A 183 1.36 26.73 -0.01
CA PHE A 183 1.46 25.30 0.29
C PHE A 183 2.47 24.98 1.39
N PHE A 184 3.16 25.99 1.92
CA PHE A 184 4.12 25.82 3.01
C PHE A 184 3.54 26.30 4.34
N LYS A 185 3.87 25.59 5.42
CA LYS A 185 3.64 26.03 6.79
C LYS A 185 4.90 25.86 7.61
N THR A 186 5.17 26.82 8.48
CA THR A 186 6.27 26.74 9.44
C THR A 186 5.72 26.41 10.82
N LYS A 187 6.34 25.43 11.50
CA LYS A 187 6.02 25.06 12.88
C LYS A 187 7.31 24.62 13.55
N ASP A 188 7.60 25.13 14.76
CA ASP A 188 8.77 24.75 15.57
C ASP A 188 10.10 24.83 14.79
N ASN A 189 10.29 25.91 14.01
CA ASN A 189 11.43 26.13 13.10
C ASN A 189 11.57 25.11 11.94
N ALA A 190 10.66 24.14 11.82
CA ALA A 190 10.57 23.23 10.68
C ALA A 190 9.55 23.73 9.65
N MET A 191 9.78 23.38 8.38
CA MET A 191 8.91 23.76 7.26
C MET A 191 8.22 22.52 6.68
N PHE A 192 6.92 22.65 6.40
CA PHE A 192 6.05 21.55 6.01
C PHE A 192 5.36 21.87 4.69
N PHE A 193 5.41 20.93 3.74
CA PHE A 193 4.86 21.12 2.39
C PHE A 193 3.56 20.35 2.18
N ASP A 194 2.55 21.02 1.62
CA ASP A 194 1.27 20.44 1.25
C ASP A 194 1.29 19.92 -0.19
N LEU A 195 1.84 18.72 -0.38
CA LEU A 195 1.89 18.08 -1.70
C LEU A 195 0.49 17.79 -2.26
N VAL A 196 -0.45 17.36 -1.41
CA VAL A 196 -1.84 17.09 -1.81
C VAL A 196 -2.53 18.39 -2.20
N GLY A 197 -2.42 19.44 -1.39
CA GLY A 197 -2.96 20.77 -1.71
C GLY A 197 -2.37 21.36 -3.00
N TYR A 198 -1.06 21.17 -3.23
CA TYR A 198 -0.42 21.56 -4.48
C TYR A 198 -0.98 20.78 -5.68
N ALA A 199 -1.10 19.46 -5.58
CA ALA A 199 -1.71 18.64 -6.64
C ALA A 199 -3.16 19.05 -6.95
N ILE A 200 -3.98 19.29 -5.91
CA ILE A 200 -5.36 19.81 -6.07
C ILE A 200 -5.37 21.16 -6.76
N HIS A 201 -4.42 22.06 -6.45
CA HIS A 201 -4.30 23.33 -7.14
C HIS A 201 -3.98 23.16 -8.64
N ARG A 202 -3.06 22.26 -9.00
CA ARG A 202 -2.76 21.95 -10.40
C ARG A 202 -4.00 21.41 -11.13
N LEU A 203 -4.71 20.46 -10.52
CA LEU A 203 -5.97 19.90 -11.06
C LEU A 203 -7.04 20.98 -11.28
N ARG A 204 -7.25 21.87 -10.30
CA ARG A 204 -8.22 22.97 -10.43
C ARG A 204 -7.83 23.98 -11.50
N SER A 205 -6.53 24.21 -11.69
CA SER A 205 -6.01 25.09 -12.75
C SER A 205 -6.31 24.55 -14.14
N LEU A 206 -6.52 23.23 -14.28
CA LEU A 206 -6.99 22.56 -15.49
C LEU A 206 -8.52 22.58 -15.64
N SER A 207 -9.26 23.26 -14.75
CA SER A 207 -10.73 23.29 -14.72
C SER A 207 -11.39 21.94 -14.40
N ILE A 208 -10.67 20.99 -13.80
CA ILE A 208 -11.27 19.77 -13.25
C ILE A 208 -12.14 20.15 -12.05
N GLN A 209 -13.44 19.83 -12.14
CA GLN A 209 -14.43 20.22 -11.13
C GLN A 209 -14.57 19.16 -10.03
N CYS A 210 -14.45 17.88 -10.41
CA CYS A 210 -14.79 16.76 -9.55
C CYS A 210 -13.52 16.08 -9.00
N ILE A 211 -13.08 16.53 -7.81
CA ILE A 211 -11.87 16.03 -7.14
C ILE A 211 -12.24 15.53 -5.75
N TYR A 212 -11.97 14.26 -5.49
CA TYR A 212 -12.12 13.62 -4.19
C TYR A 212 -10.76 13.37 -3.56
N ASP A 213 -10.62 13.66 -2.27
CA ASP A 213 -9.41 13.41 -1.50
C ASP A 213 -9.72 12.45 -0.36
N CYS A 214 -9.00 11.33 -0.30
CA CYS A 214 -9.16 10.34 0.77
C CYS A 214 -8.64 10.83 2.13
N LYS A 215 -7.82 11.89 2.16
CA LYS A 215 -7.28 12.52 3.39
C LYS A 215 -6.49 11.56 4.29
N ILE A 216 -6.04 10.43 3.76
CA ILE A 216 -5.26 9.45 4.51
C ILE A 216 -3.78 9.85 4.48
N ASN A 217 -3.17 9.88 5.67
CA ASN A 217 -1.74 10.13 5.83
C ASN A 217 -0.94 8.83 5.91
N THR A 218 -0.09 8.57 4.92
CA THR A 218 0.79 7.38 4.89
C THR A 218 1.81 7.37 6.02
N TYR A 219 2.26 8.54 6.47
CA TYR A 219 3.29 8.62 7.51
C TYR A 219 2.77 8.18 8.89
N SER A 220 1.56 8.62 9.27
CA SER A 220 0.99 8.31 10.58
C SER A 220 0.15 7.03 10.60
N ASN A 221 -0.32 6.55 9.44
CA ASN A 221 -1.14 5.35 9.36
C ASN A 221 -0.27 4.11 9.09
N PHE A 222 -0.19 3.22 10.08
CA PHE A 222 0.62 1.99 10.03
C PHE A 222 0.17 0.98 8.98
N ASN A 223 -1.04 1.12 8.44
CA ASN A 223 -1.50 0.29 7.33
C ASN A 223 -0.81 0.66 6.01
N PHE A 224 -0.11 1.79 5.94
CA PHE A 224 0.55 2.25 4.71
C PHE A 224 2.06 2.27 4.85
N ALA A 225 2.73 1.88 3.78
CA ALA A 225 4.16 2.13 3.62
C ALA A 225 4.41 3.64 3.52
N SER A 226 5.40 4.12 4.29
CA SER A 226 5.91 5.48 4.22
C SER A 226 7.41 5.44 4.07
N PHE A 227 7.93 6.03 3.01
CA PHE A 227 9.36 6.13 2.78
C PHE A 227 10.01 7.05 3.82
N ARG A 228 9.31 8.11 4.21
CA ARG A 228 9.75 9.07 5.23
C ARG A 228 9.90 8.42 6.60
N LYS A 229 9.02 7.48 6.95
CA LYS A 229 9.09 6.72 8.21
C LYS A 229 10.03 5.53 8.14
N ASN A 230 9.91 4.74 7.07
CA ASN A 230 10.45 3.38 6.97
C ASN A 230 11.36 3.19 5.75
N LYS A 231 12.18 4.20 5.40
CA LYS A 231 13.08 4.18 4.23
C LYS A 231 13.90 2.90 4.07
N HIS A 232 14.30 2.29 5.18
CA HIS A 232 15.18 1.12 5.22
C HIS A 232 14.45 -0.21 4.94
N LEU A 233 13.12 -0.22 4.89
CA LEU A 233 12.32 -1.42 4.71
C LEU A 233 11.91 -1.69 3.25
N ASP A 234 12.21 -0.78 2.32
CA ASP A 234 11.86 -0.89 0.88
C ASP A 234 10.38 -1.24 0.60
N LEU A 235 9.49 -0.74 1.47
CA LEU A 235 8.05 -0.98 1.43
C LEU A 235 7.38 -0.06 0.41
N ILE A 236 6.36 -0.58 -0.26
CA ILE A 236 5.55 0.16 -1.23
C ILE A 236 4.05 -0.08 -1.02
N ASN A 237 3.25 0.91 -1.35
CA ASN A 237 1.81 0.81 -1.54
C ASN A 237 1.50 0.68 -3.04
N LEU A 238 0.42 -0.03 -3.38
CA LEU A 238 -0.05 -0.16 -4.76
C LEU A 238 -1.28 0.71 -5.00
N GLY A 239 -1.23 1.59 -6.01
CA GLY A 239 -2.40 2.17 -6.64
C GLY A 239 -2.76 1.36 -7.88
N ILE A 240 -3.98 0.83 -7.94
CA ILE A 240 -4.44 -0.04 -9.03
C ILE A 240 -5.77 0.50 -9.58
N MET A 241 -5.89 0.54 -10.90
CA MET A 241 -7.12 0.93 -11.60
C MET A 241 -7.33 -0.02 -12.79
N MET A 242 -8.57 -0.34 -13.13
CA MET A 242 -8.88 -1.18 -14.28
C MET A 242 -10.24 -0.82 -14.86
N LEU A 243 -10.30 -0.67 -16.18
CA LEU A 243 -11.55 -0.47 -16.89
C LEU A 243 -12.20 -1.83 -17.13
N VAL A 244 -13.48 -2.02 -16.80
CA VAL A 244 -14.20 -3.30 -16.97
C VAL A 244 -15.48 -3.13 -17.77
N ASN A 245 -15.88 -4.18 -18.51
CA ASN A 245 -17.16 -4.19 -19.23
C ASN A 245 -18.30 -4.60 -18.30
N LYS A 246 -19.43 -3.87 -18.34
CA LYS A 246 -20.66 -4.15 -17.59
C LYS A 246 -21.14 -5.60 -17.66
N SER A 247 -20.97 -6.26 -18.82
CA SER A 247 -21.48 -7.61 -19.07
C SER A 247 -20.55 -8.73 -18.57
N GLN A 248 -19.28 -8.44 -18.30
CA GLN A 248 -18.31 -9.40 -17.77
C GLN A 248 -18.34 -9.39 -16.24
N ASN A 249 -19.53 -9.60 -15.68
CA ASN A 249 -19.72 -9.76 -14.25
C ASN A 249 -19.24 -11.17 -13.82
N ILE A 250 -17.93 -11.39 -13.93
CA ILE A 250 -17.22 -12.65 -13.59
C ILE A 250 -17.52 -13.09 -12.15
N TRP A 251 -17.97 -12.16 -11.30
CA TRP A 251 -18.26 -12.39 -9.88
C TRP A 251 -19.65 -12.96 -9.58
N ALA A 252 -20.62 -12.82 -10.48
CA ALA A 252 -21.94 -13.46 -10.29
C ALA A 252 -21.85 -15.00 -10.32
N ASN A 253 -20.81 -15.55 -10.97
CA ASN A 253 -20.54 -16.99 -11.03
C ASN A 253 -19.58 -17.49 -9.92
N LEU A 254 -18.87 -16.59 -9.23
CA LEU A 254 -17.90 -16.95 -8.17
C LEU A 254 -18.52 -16.94 -6.77
N VAL A 255 -19.48 -16.04 -6.51
CA VAL A 255 -20.19 -16.01 -5.22
C VAL A 255 -21.21 -17.16 -5.08
N SER A 256 -21.56 -17.83 -6.18
CA SER A 256 -22.47 -18.98 -6.19
C SER A 256 -21.79 -20.34 -6.09
N SER A 257 -20.45 -20.42 -6.09
CA SER A 257 -19.75 -21.71 -6.01
C SER A 257 -18.95 -21.84 -4.72
N GLU A 258 -19.44 -22.67 -3.80
CA GLU A 258 -18.77 -23.21 -2.61
C GLU A 258 -17.51 -24.06 -2.95
N LYS A 259 -16.64 -23.60 -3.84
CA LYS A 259 -15.44 -24.34 -4.31
C LYS A 259 -14.14 -23.55 -4.16
N ILE A 260 -13.98 -22.83 -3.05
CA ILE A 260 -12.64 -22.42 -2.58
C ILE A 260 -12.19 -23.43 -1.52
N THR A 261 -11.88 -24.65 -1.96
CA THR A 261 -11.00 -25.55 -1.22
C THR A 261 -10.05 -26.21 -2.22
N ARG A 262 -8.75 -26.05 -1.96
CA ARG A 262 -7.57 -26.62 -2.67
C ARG A 262 -6.97 -25.79 -3.81
N LEU A 263 -5.80 -25.21 -3.50
CA LEU A 263 -4.76 -24.85 -4.47
C LEU A 263 -4.34 -26.11 -5.27
N PRO A 264 -4.03 -26.01 -6.58
CA PRO A 264 -3.41 -27.11 -7.32
C PRO A 264 -1.96 -27.32 -6.84
N LYS A 265 -1.61 -28.55 -6.50
CA LYS A 265 -0.22 -28.97 -6.28
C LYS A 265 0.54 -28.93 -7.60
N TYR A 266 1.63 -28.15 -7.66
CA TYR A 266 2.66 -28.29 -8.68
C TYR A 266 3.67 -29.35 -8.21
N ASP A 267 3.46 -30.60 -8.61
CA ASP A 267 4.45 -31.66 -8.53
C ASP A 267 5.32 -31.61 -9.79
N LYS A 268 6.59 -31.23 -9.64
CA LYS A 268 7.77 -31.73 -10.37
C LYS A 268 8.96 -30.83 -10.09
N LEU A 269 9.93 -31.37 -9.36
CA LEU A 269 11.39 -31.28 -9.54
C LEU A 269 12.02 -31.92 -8.30
N GLU A 270 12.07 -33.25 -8.30
CA GLU A 270 12.98 -34.00 -7.44
C GLU A 270 14.40 -33.90 -8.00
N GLY A 271 15.38 -33.71 -7.11
CA GLY A 271 16.78 -34.03 -7.40
C GLY A 271 17.79 -32.96 -6.99
N ALA A 272 18.18 -32.93 -5.71
CA ALA A 272 19.55 -32.69 -5.28
C ALA A 272 19.68 -32.85 -3.75
N ASN A 273 20.33 -33.94 -3.31
CA ASN A 273 20.82 -34.14 -1.96
C ASN A 273 21.96 -33.15 -1.65
N PHE A 274 22.04 -32.56 -0.45
CA PHE A 274 23.33 -32.33 0.23
C PHE A 274 23.18 -32.20 1.76
N ARG A 275 24.20 -32.72 2.45
CA ARG A 275 24.29 -33.05 3.88
C ARG A 275 24.52 -31.85 4.80
N LEU A 276 24.06 -31.99 6.04
CA LEU A 276 24.37 -31.17 7.22
C LEU A 276 25.85 -31.31 7.64
N ASN A 277 26.40 -30.28 8.28
CA ASN A 277 27.47 -30.40 9.30
C ASN A 277 27.47 -29.19 10.26
N ASP A 278 27.14 -29.50 11.51
CA ASP A 278 27.63 -29.09 12.85
C ASP A 278 28.42 -27.78 13.13
N ALA A 279 27.86 -27.08 14.12
CA ALA A 279 28.43 -26.57 15.38
C ALA A 279 29.74 -25.76 15.42
N SER A 280 29.71 -24.59 16.08
CA SER A 280 30.33 -24.41 17.43
C SER A 280 30.33 -22.94 17.91
N THR A 281 30.31 -22.84 19.24
CA THR A 281 30.31 -21.75 20.24
C THR A 281 31.41 -20.68 20.13
N ILE A 282 31.18 -19.47 20.68
CA ILE A 282 32.10 -18.69 21.57
C ILE A 282 31.31 -17.58 22.33
N GLU A 283 31.71 -17.37 23.59
CA GLU A 283 31.12 -16.53 24.64
C GLU A 283 31.77 -15.12 24.80
N SER A 284 31.04 -14.22 25.49
CA SER A 284 31.46 -13.30 26.58
C SER A 284 31.95 -11.84 26.33
N THR A 285 31.09 -10.90 26.79
CA THR A 285 31.30 -9.68 27.63
C THR A 285 31.84 -8.33 27.07
N PRO A 286 31.42 -7.18 27.66
CA PRO A 286 31.14 -5.93 26.94
C PRO A 286 32.12 -4.76 27.22
N PRO A 287 32.11 -3.70 26.40
CA PRO A 287 32.54 -2.37 26.84
C PRO A 287 31.40 -1.35 26.82
N ASN A 288 31.55 -0.40 27.74
CA ASN A 288 30.62 0.67 28.13
C ASN A 288 30.47 1.81 27.11
N ASN A 289 29.30 2.43 27.24
CA ASN A 289 28.92 3.83 27.02
C ASN A 289 28.83 4.45 25.63
N GLU A 290 27.65 5.07 25.47
CA GLU A 290 27.37 6.29 24.71
C GLU A 290 27.58 6.21 23.19
N ASN A 291 26.50 5.95 22.46
CA ASN A 291 26.07 6.80 21.36
C ASN A 291 24.71 6.37 20.80
N SER A 292 23.91 7.38 20.47
CA SER A 292 22.72 7.30 19.65
C SER A 292 22.92 6.54 18.34
N SER A 293 21.83 5.94 17.84
CA SER A 293 21.58 5.45 16.47
C SER A 293 22.16 4.08 16.08
N GLN A 294 21.31 3.26 15.43
CA GLN A 294 21.53 2.57 14.13
C GLN A 294 20.70 1.27 14.03
N TYR A 295 19.57 1.32 13.30
CA TYR A 295 19.01 0.13 12.68
C TYR A 295 19.89 -0.25 11.49
N ASN A 296 20.73 -1.26 11.66
CA ASN A 296 21.49 -1.86 10.57
C ASN A 296 20.57 -2.69 9.68
N SER A 297 20.47 -2.30 8.42
CA SER A 297 19.91 -3.06 7.30
C SER A 297 20.88 -4.18 6.91
N PRO A 298 20.45 -5.46 6.90
CA PRO A 298 21.15 -6.50 6.15
C PRO A 298 20.61 -6.58 4.72
N ASP A 299 21.52 -6.90 3.78
CA ASP A 299 21.36 -6.94 2.33
C ASP A 299 20.06 -7.58 1.80
N SER A 300 19.41 -6.82 0.91
CA SER A 300 18.16 -7.13 0.21
C SER A 300 18.23 -8.34 -0.74
N LYS A 301 19.41 -8.93 -0.95
CA LYS A 301 19.55 -10.21 -1.68
C LYS A 301 19.16 -11.43 -0.85
N MET A 302 19.17 -11.33 0.48
CA MET A 302 18.86 -12.46 1.35
C MET A 302 17.34 -12.70 1.50
N PHE A 303 16.48 -11.74 1.11
CA PHE A 303 15.02 -11.88 1.25
C PHE A 303 14.35 -12.63 0.09
N PHE A 304 14.93 -12.63 -1.12
CA PHE A 304 14.31 -13.23 -2.33
C PHE A 304 14.80 -14.62 -2.71
N SER A 305 15.78 -15.18 -2.00
CA SER A 305 16.10 -16.60 -2.09
C SER A 305 15.49 -17.44 -0.96
N LEU A 306 14.52 -16.92 -0.19
CA LEU A 306 14.03 -17.60 1.01
C LEU A 306 13.04 -18.71 0.64
N ASP A 307 13.64 -19.87 0.43
CA ASP A 307 13.14 -21.23 0.60
C ASP A 307 12.01 -21.30 1.65
N LYS A 308 11.09 -22.26 1.50
CA LYS A 308 9.89 -22.53 2.32
C LYS A 308 10.18 -22.90 3.80
N ARG A 309 11.25 -22.37 4.40
CA ARG A 309 11.85 -22.79 5.67
C ARG A 309 12.20 -21.67 6.66
N ILE A 310 11.95 -20.38 6.39
CA ILE A 310 12.31 -19.28 7.31
C ILE A 310 11.23 -18.18 7.21
N TYR A 311 10.18 -18.10 8.03
CA TYR A 311 10.03 -18.43 9.43
C TYR A 311 8.85 -19.39 9.64
N THR A 312 9.07 -20.49 10.33
CA THR A 312 8.00 -21.15 11.07
C THR A 312 7.46 -20.13 12.06
N ILE A 313 6.13 -20.00 12.16
CA ILE A 313 5.55 -19.34 13.32
C ILE A 313 5.95 -20.22 14.50
N ASP A 314 6.93 -19.77 15.26
CA ASP A 314 7.51 -20.56 16.34
C ASP A 314 6.47 -20.74 17.43
N ARG A 315 5.62 -19.73 17.61
CA ARG A 315 4.50 -19.77 18.52
C ARG A 315 3.41 -18.77 18.15
N THR A 316 2.19 -19.13 18.50
CA THR A 316 1.02 -18.28 18.33
C THR A 316 0.42 -17.95 19.69
N LEU A 317 0.13 -16.66 19.89
CA LEU A 317 -0.69 -16.17 20.98
C LEU A 317 -2.04 -15.73 20.42
N ASP A 318 -3.12 -16.28 20.97
CA ASP A 318 -4.47 -15.81 20.69
C ASP A 318 -5.00 -15.02 21.89
N LEU A 319 -5.31 -13.74 21.68
CA LEU A 319 -5.86 -12.81 22.66
C LEU A 319 -7.38 -12.60 22.46
N HIS A 320 -8.02 -13.34 21.55
CA HIS A 320 -9.46 -13.27 21.35
C HIS A 320 -10.20 -13.52 22.68
N GLY A 321 -11.14 -12.62 23.02
CA GLY A 321 -11.99 -12.75 24.21
C GLY A 321 -11.34 -12.33 25.53
N HIS A 322 -10.07 -11.92 25.55
CA HIS A 322 -9.44 -11.36 26.74
C HIS A 322 -9.97 -9.96 27.05
N SER A 323 -9.93 -9.56 28.33
CA SER A 323 -10.04 -8.13 28.68
C SER A 323 -8.77 -7.39 28.25
N ILE A 324 -8.81 -6.07 28.10
CA ILE A 324 -7.63 -5.26 27.73
C ILE A 324 -6.46 -5.47 28.69
N LYS A 325 -6.75 -5.50 30.00
CA LYS A 325 -5.73 -5.65 31.06
C LYS A 325 -5.11 -7.04 31.03
N ASP A 326 -5.95 -8.06 30.86
CA ASP A 326 -5.49 -9.45 30.79
C ASP A 326 -4.69 -9.67 29.51
N ALA A 327 -5.18 -9.16 28.36
CA ALA A 327 -4.49 -9.25 27.08
C ALA A 327 -3.10 -8.60 27.10
N TYR A 328 -2.95 -7.44 27.74
CA TYR A 328 -1.65 -6.79 27.89
C TYR A 328 -0.69 -7.63 28.73
N THR A 329 -1.17 -8.15 29.87
CA THR A 329 -0.38 -8.98 30.77
C THR A 329 0.06 -10.27 30.08
N THR A 330 -0.87 -10.96 29.41
CA THR A 330 -0.60 -12.17 28.63
C THR A 330 0.37 -11.90 27.48
N LEU A 331 0.23 -10.77 26.76
CA LEU A 331 1.17 -10.39 25.69
C LEU A 331 2.59 -10.20 26.24
N LYS A 332 2.73 -9.48 27.36
CA LYS A 332 4.03 -9.22 27.96
C LYS A 332 4.73 -10.52 28.39
N GLU A 333 4.01 -11.40 29.06
CA GLU A 333 4.51 -12.71 29.48
C GLU A 333 4.88 -13.59 28.29
N PHE A 334 4.05 -13.59 27.25
CA PHE A 334 4.30 -14.31 26.01
C PHE A 334 5.57 -13.84 25.31
N LEU A 335 5.74 -12.52 25.11
CA LEU A 335 6.91 -11.95 24.45
C LEU A 335 8.18 -12.15 25.26
N HIS A 336 8.09 -12.02 26.59
CA HIS A 336 9.21 -12.34 27.47
C HIS A 336 9.61 -13.82 27.36
N SER A 337 8.64 -14.74 27.40
CA SER A 337 8.90 -16.16 27.21
C SER A 337 9.46 -16.46 25.81
N ALA A 338 8.96 -15.80 24.76
CA ALA A 338 9.41 -15.99 23.38
C ALA A 338 10.86 -15.59 23.22
N TYR A 339 11.22 -14.46 23.83
CA TYR A 339 12.58 -13.98 23.87
C TYR A 339 13.51 -14.95 24.63
N LEU A 340 13.11 -15.43 25.81
CA LEU A 340 13.89 -16.42 26.56
C LEU A 340 14.07 -17.75 25.79
N ASN A 341 13.05 -18.16 25.04
CA ASN A 341 13.08 -19.35 24.20
C ASN A 341 13.82 -19.15 22.86
N ARG A 342 14.31 -17.93 22.58
CA ARG A 342 14.95 -17.55 21.31
C ARG A 342 14.07 -17.82 20.08
N GLU A 343 12.76 -17.68 20.25
CA GLU A 343 11.80 -17.71 19.14
C GLU A 343 12.08 -16.52 18.24
N LYS A 344 12.07 -16.73 16.92
CA LYS A 344 12.45 -15.70 15.95
C LYS A 344 11.23 -14.96 15.41
N CYS A 345 10.12 -15.67 15.24
CA CYS A 345 8.87 -15.12 14.73
C CYS A 345 7.69 -15.71 15.51
N VAL A 346 6.95 -14.83 16.18
CA VAL A 346 5.71 -15.20 16.86
C VAL A 346 4.52 -14.53 16.21
N LEU A 347 3.39 -15.21 16.24
CA LEU A 347 2.11 -14.70 15.75
C LEU A 347 1.26 -14.26 16.94
N VAL A 348 0.71 -13.05 16.92
CA VAL A 348 -0.25 -12.59 17.93
C VAL A 348 -1.56 -12.25 17.26
N ILE A 349 -2.66 -12.82 17.76
CA ILE A 349 -4.00 -12.65 17.21
C ILE A 349 -4.85 -11.86 18.21
N THR A 350 -5.22 -10.61 17.89
CA THR A 350 -5.82 -9.66 18.84
C THR A 350 -7.35 -9.70 18.93
N GLY A 351 -8.03 -10.40 18.02
CA GLY A 351 -9.49 -10.38 17.98
C GLY A 351 -10.13 -9.67 16.79
N LYS A 352 -11.32 -10.13 16.38
CA LYS A 352 -12.35 -9.26 15.76
C LYS A 352 -13.01 -8.49 16.91
N GLY A 353 -12.81 -7.18 17.00
CA GLY A 353 -13.40 -6.34 18.04
C GLY A 353 -14.93 -6.31 17.98
N ASN A 354 -15.58 -7.35 18.49
CA ASN A 354 -17.03 -7.51 18.51
C ASN A 354 -17.53 -7.45 19.96
N ASN A 355 -17.88 -6.26 20.41
CA ASN A 355 -19.04 -6.05 21.27
C ASN A 355 -19.50 -4.60 21.12
N ALA A 356 -20.69 -4.42 20.55
CA ALA A 356 -21.36 -3.15 20.29
C ALA A 356 -21.79 -2.40 21.58
N GLN A 357 -21.20 -2.72 22.73
CA GLN A 357 -21.47 -2.07 24.02
C GLN A 357 -20.28 -1.25 24.56
N ASP A 358 -19.05 -1.43 24.06
CA ASP A 358 -17.88 -0.63 24.45
C ASP A 358 -17.20 -0.02 23.22
N LYS A 359 -17.67 1.16 22.81
CA LYS A 359 -17.22 1.88 21.62
C LYS A 359 -15.82 2.51 21.70
N HIS A 360 -15.03 2.25 22.74
CA HIS A 360 -13.78 3.00 22.94
C HIS A 360 -12.47 2.22 23.08
N HIS A 361 -12.44 0.91 23.29
CA HIS A 361 -11.15 0.24 23.54
C HIS A 361 -11.08 -1.23 23.11
N THR A 362 -10.76 -1.50 21.85
CA THR A 362 -10.46 -2.89 21.41
C THR A 362 -8.98 -3.24 21.62
N ILE A 363 -8.67 -4.52 21.83
CA ILE A 363 -7.27 -5.01 21.94
C ILE A 363 -6.48 -4.65 20.66
N ARG A 364 -7.10 -4.81 19.49
CA ARG A 364 -6.50 -4.50 18.19
C ARG A 364 -5.99 -3.07 18.08
N GLU A 365 -6.73 -2.09 18.61
CA GLU A 365 -6.34 -0.66 18.57
C GLU A 365 -5.20 -0.34 19.54
N LYS A 366 -5.19 -0.98 20.72
CA LYS A 366 -4.17 -0.74 21.75
C LYS A 366 -2.87 -1.51 21.50
N PHE A 367 -2.96 -2.65 20.83
CA PHE A 367 -1.84 -3.57 20.64
C PHE A 367 -0.58 -2.93 20.04
N PRO A 368 -0.63 -2.11 18.97
CA PRO A 368 0.58 -1.46 18.44
C PRO A 368 1.28 -0.56 19.47
N HIS A 369 0.52 0.18 20.28
CA HIS A 369 1.05 1.07 21.30
C HIS A 369 1.73 0.30 22.45
N TRP A 370 1.24 -0.90 22.78
CA TRP A 370 1.86 -1.75 23.81
C TRP A 370 3.27 -2.19 23.44
N LEU A 371 3.57 -2.34 22.15
CA LEU A 371 4.90 -2.73 21.69
C LEU A 371 5.94 -1.61 21.87
N GLU A 372 5.49 -0.37 22.10
CA GLU A 372 6.36 0.78 22.36
C GLU A 372 6.71 0.93 23.85
N TYR A 373 6.05 0.19 24.74
CA TYR A 373 6.32 0.28 26.18
C TYR A 373 7.68 -0.33 26.50
N GLN A 374 8.48 0.35 27.32
CA GLN A 374 9.87 -0.04 27.62
C GLN A 374 10.02 -1.50 28.06
N GLU A 375 9.03 -2.03 28.79
CA GLU A 375 9.02 -3.41 29.28
C GLU A 375 8.87 -4.47 28.17
N ILE A 376 8.30 -4.11 27.00
CA ILE A 376 8.13 -4.98 25.84
C ILE A 376 9.14 -4.68 24.73
N LEU A 377 9.48 -3.40 24.54
CA LEU A 377 10.31 -2.91 23.44
C LEU A 377 11.66 -3.65 23.33
N GLN A 378 12.24 -4.06 24.46
CA GLN A 378 13.48 -4.84 24.53
C GLN A 378 13.41 -6.22 23.85
N TYR A 379 12.21 -6.79 23.68
CA TYR A 379 12.01 -8.12 23.08
C TYR A 379 11.68 -8.04 21.60
N VAL A 380 11.15 -6.90 21.12
CA VAL A 380 10.52 -6.77 19.82
C VAL A 380 11.43 -6.05 18.84
N LYS A 381 11.88 -6.79 17.83
CA LYS A 381 12.67 -6.26 16.71
C LYS A 381 11.81 -5.54 15.69
N ASN A 382 10.66 -6.11 15.33
CA ASN A 382 9.69 -5.48 14.41
C ASN A 382 8.29 -6.12 14.54
N CYS A 383 7.26 -5.45 14.04
CA CYS A 383 5.89 -5.94 14.02
C CYS A 383 5.20 -5.67 12.67
N TYR A 384 4.47 -6.65 12.14
CA TYR A 384 3.77 -6.58 10.85
C TYR A 384 2.37 -7.19 10.96
N GLY A 385 1.44 -6.77 10.11
CA GLY A 385 0.19 -7.51 9.91
C GLY A 385 0.46 -8.92 9.37
N ALA A 386 -0.24 -9.92 9.89
CA ALA A 386 -0.08 -11.30 9.46
C ALA A 386 -0.97 -11.65 8.25
N LEU A 387 -0.60 -12.73 7.54
CA LEU A 387 -1.38 -13.21 6.41
C LEU A 387 -2.76 -13.73 6.87
N PRO A 388 -3.85 -13.54 6.09
CA PRO A 388 -5.20 -13.92 6.51
C PRO A 388 -5.36 -15.39 6.93
N HIS A 389 -4.64 -16.31 6.29
CA HIS A 389 -4.71 -17.74 6.62
C HIS A 389 -4.03 -18.13 7.94
N HIS A 390 -3.26 -17.23 8.55
CA HIS A 390 -2.61 -17.47 9.85
C HIS A 390 -3.43 -16.94 11.04
N GLY A 391 -4.29 -15.93 10.87
CA GLY A 391 -5.12 -15.43 11.97
C GLY A 391 -6.10 -14.29 11.64
N GLY A 392 -6.36 -14.04 10.35
CA GLY A 392 -7.25 -12.95 9.91
C GLY A 392 -6.71 -11.53 10.17
N PRO A 393 -7.54 -10.48 10.01
CA PRO A 393 -7.11 -9.07 10.07
C PRO A 393 -6.65 -8.58 11.44
N GLY A 394 -6.91 -9.35 12.50
CA GLY A 394 -6.44 -9.06 13.85
C GLY A 394 -5.09 -9.71 14.18
N ALA A 395 -4.42 -10.34 13.22
CA ALA A 395 -3.19 -11.07 13.48
C ALA A 395 -1.94 -10.28 13.07
N PHE A 396 -0.85 -10.45 13.84
CA PHE A 396 0.41 -9.75 13.65
C PHE A 396 1.60 -10.69 13.81
N TYR A 397 2.59 -10.57 12.93
CA TYR A 397 3.92 -11.16 13.13
C TYR A 397 4.76 -10.23 13.98
N ILE A 398 5.32 -10.75 15.06
CA ILE A 398 6.34 -10.07 15.85
C ILE A 398 7.67 -10.79 15.62
N LEU A 399 8.66 -10.04 15.13
CA LEU A 399 10.03 -10.48 15.08
C LEU A 399 10.68 -10.17 16.42
N MET A 400 11.30 -11.18 17.02
CA MET A 400 11.98 -11.04 18.30
C MET A 400 13.44 -10.61 18.11
N HIS A 401 14.01 -9.94 19.12
CA HIS A 401 15.42 -9.55 19.17
C HIS A 401 16.38 -10.72 19.29
#